data_AF-A0A0K3BEB6-F1
#
_entry.id   AF-A0A0K3BEB6-F1
#
_cell.length_a   1.000
_cell.length_b   1.000
_cell.length_c   1.000
_cell.angle_alpha   90.00
_cell.angle_beta   90.00
_cell.angle_gamma   90.00
#
_symmetry.space_group_name_H-M   'P 1'
#
loop_
_entity.id
_entity.type
_entity.pdbx_description
1 polymer ?
#
loop_
_entity_poly.entity_id
_entity_poly.type
_entity_poly.pdbx_seq_one_letter_code
_entity_poly.pdbx_strand_id
1 'polypeptide(L)'
;MGIVDCSADIQAGDRKYTVRAATLPRTEGDGPRIEIALTDRDPAGSATECGSFTLPADNLAAVGKLIGQVLSGLSTLSGRSAASPSNASAPWTKEQDDELLERWTAAGDTYSAPALRRILADRFGRTTGSIRARLLRIGCDPDAPGHAFVPVPGAP
;
A
#
# COMPACT_ATOMS: atom_id res chain seq x y z
N MET A 1 24.02 -2.07 -21.04
CA MET A 1 22.97 -1.72 -20.06
C MET A 1 23.55 -0.62 -19.19
N GLY A 2 22.86 0.52 -19.05
CA GLY A 2 23.37 1.67 -18.28
C GLY A 2 23.49 1.36 -16.80
N ILE A 3 24.32 2.14 -16.09
CA ILE A 3 24.42 2.07 -14.63
C ILE A 3 23.05 2.43 -14.05
N VAL A 4 22.37 1.46 -13.44
CA VAL A 4 21.13 1.69 -12.69
C VAL A 4 21.52 2.08 -11.28
N ASP A 5 21.05 3.25 -10.84
CA ASP A 5 21.03 3.68 -9.45
C ASP A 5 19.61 4.18 -9.17
N CYS A 6 18.84 3.38 -8.44
CA CYS A 6 17.47 3.73 -8.07
C CYS A 6 17.26 3.54 -6.58
N SER A 7 16.41 4.38 -6.00
CA SER A 7 16.04 4.28 -4.60
C SER A 7 14.55 4.54 -4.42
N ALA A 8 13.99 3.93 -3.40
CA ALA A 8 12.62 4.14 -2.97
C ALA A 8 12.58 4.14 -1.45
N ASP A 9 11.64 4.90 -0.89
CA ASP A 9 11.47 4.99 0.55
C ASP A 9 10.01 4.86 0.98
N ILE A 10 9.82 4.44 2.22
CA ILE A 10 8.51 4.31 2.86
C ILE A 10 8.58 4.72 4.32
N GLN A 11 7.53 5.39 4.79
CA GLN A 11 7.30 5.64 6.21
C GLN A 11 6.50 4.47 6.81
N ALA A 12 7.05 3.81 7.82
CA ALA A 12 6.39 2.73 8.56
C ALA A 12 6.44 3.03 10.05
N GLY A 13 5.32 3.52 10.59
CA GLY A 13 5.28 4.08 11.95
C GLY A 13 6.15 5.33 12.05
N ASP A 14 7.00 5.38 13.05
CA ASP A 14 7.93 6.47 13.34
C ASP A 14 9.29 6.33 12.61
N ARG A 15 9.48 5.24 11.85
CA ARG A 15 10.72 4.96 11.11
C ARG A 15 10.55 5.12 9.61
N LYS A 16 11.61 5.59 8.96
CA LYS A 16 11.71 5.67 7.50
C LYS A 16 12.65 4.59 6.99
N TYR A 17 12.21 3.80 6.04
CA TYR A 17 13.02 2.78 5.39
C TYR A 17 13.32 3.18 3.95
N THR A 18 14.56 3.01 3.51
CA THR A 18 15.01 3.29 2.14
C THR A 18 15.66 2.04 1.57
N VAL A 19 15.21 1.61 0.40
CA VAL A 19 15.91 0.62 -0.42
C VAL A 19 16.62 1.34 -1.55
N ARG A 20 17.91 1.07 -1.74
CA ARG A 20 18.70 1.52 -2.88
C ARG A 20 19.18 0.31 -3.67
N ALA A 21 19.10 0.38 -4.99
CA ALA A 21 19.63 -0.62 -5.90
C ALA A 21 20.64 0.05 -6.85
N ALA A 22 21.86 -0.47 -6.90
CA ALA A 22 22.95 0.06 -7.71
C ALA A 22 23.62 -1.04 -8.55
N THR A 23 23.92 -0.76 -9.81
CA THR A 23 24.68 -1.69 -10.66
C THR A 23 26.14 -1.71 -10.21
N LEU A 24 26.66 -2.91 -9.95
CA LEU A 24 28.06 -3.09 -9.59
C LEU A 24 28.96 -3.09 -10.84
N PRO A 25 30.22 -2.65 -10.71
CA PRO A 25 31.19 -2.76 -11.79
C PRO A 25 31.31 -4.20 -12.25
N ARG A 26 31.35 -4.40 -13.57
CA ARG A 26 31.46 -5.74 -14.14
C ARG A 26 32.80 -6.38 -13.74
N THR A 27 32.73 -7.52 -13.08
CA THR A 27 33.91 -8.37 -12.84
C THR A 27 34.08 -9.33 -14.02
N GLU A 28 35.33 -9.63 -14.38
CA GLU A 28 35.65 -10.45 -15.55
C GLU A 28 35.04 -11.86 -15.41
N GLY A 29 34.32 -12.31 -16.44
CA GLY A 29 33.64 -13.63 -16.47
C GLY A 29 32.22 -13.66 -15.91
N ASP A 30 31.68 -12.57 -15.38
CA ASP A 30 30.33 -12.54 -14.80
C ASP A 30 29.36 -11.56 -15.51
N GLY A 31 28.07 -11.85 -15.36
CA GLY A 31 26.97 -11.00 -15.83
C GLY A 31 26.82 -9.73 -14.99
N PRO A 32 25.98 -8.77 -15.42
CA PRO A 32 25.69 -7.57 -14.63
C PRO A 32 25.07 -7.95 -13.28
N ARG A 33 25.61 -7.38 -12.20
CA ARG A 33 25.13 -7.57 -10.83
C ARG A 33 24.56 -6.29 -10.26
N ILE A 34 23.52 -6.41 -9.45
CA ILE A 34 22.90 -5.30 -8.74
C ILE A 34 23.10 -5.54 -7.23
N GLU A 35 23.66 -4.54 -6.56
CA GLU A 35 23.63 -4.45 -5.10
C GLU A 35 22.32 -3.81 -4.66
N ILE A 36 21.64 -4.41 -3.68
CA ILE A 36 20.45 -3.88 -3.04
C ILE A 36 20.78 -3.66 -1.56
N ALA A 37 20.66 -2.42 -1.10
CA ALA A 37 20.92 -2.02 0.28
C ALA A 37 19.64 -1.48 0.93
N LEU A 38 19.38 -1.90 2.18
CA LEU A 38 18.30 -1.40 3.01
C LEU A 38 18.87 -0.53 4.12
N THR A 39 18.35 0.68 4.26
CA THR A 39 18.66 1.60 5.35
C THR A 39 17.40 1.92 6.12
N ASP A 40 17.53 1.91 7.44
CA ASP A 40 16.52 2.41 8.36
C ASP A 40 16.94 3.78 8.87
N ARG A 41 15.97 4.65 9.10
CA ARG A 41 16.16 5.93 9.76
C ARG A 41 15.20 6.03 10.92
N ASP A 42 15.76 6.22 12.11
CA ASP A 42 15.01 6.37 13.34
C ASP A 42 14.35 7.77 13.44
N PRO A 43 13.45 7.99 14.42
CA PRO A 43 12.76 9.27 14.60
C PRO A 43 13.70 10.43 14.97
N ALA A 44 14.89 10.14 15.51
CA ALA A 44 15.91 11.12 15.80
C ALA A 44 16.70 11.54 14.54
N GLY A 45 16.40 10.90 13.39
CA GLY A 45 17.03 11.17 12.11
C GLY A 45 18.32 10.39 11.87
N SER A 46 18.74 9.53 12.79
CA SER A 46 19.92 8.68 12.65
C SER A 46 19.64 7.55 11.66
N ALA A 47 20.52 7.40 10.67
CA ALA A 47 20.41 6.34 9.67
C ALA A 47 21.28 5.14 10.10
N THR A 48 20.68 3.95 10.08
CA THR A 48 21.35 2.67 10.35
C THR A 48 21.22 1.78 9.12
N GLU A 49 22.34 1.25 8.64
CA GLU A 49 22.32 0.25 7.58
C GLU A 49 21.75 -1.07 8.11
N CYS A 50 20.65 -1.54 7.51
CA CYS A 50 20.04 -2.81 7.87
C CYS A 50 20.74 -4.00 7.19
N GLY A 51 21.47 -3.73 6.12
CA GLY A 51 22.27 -4.69 5.36
C GLY A 51 22.07 -4.54 3.85
N SER A 52 22.90 -5.25 3.10
CA SER A 52 22.87 -5.30 1.64
C SER A 52 23.09 -6.71 1.12
N PHE A 53 22.69 -6.95 -0.13
CA PHE A 53 22.95 -8.19 -0.84
C PHE A 53 23.08 -7.94 -2.34
N THR A 54 23.74 -8.85 -3.04
CA THR A 54 23.98 -8.75 -4.50
C THR A 54 23.26 -9.84 -5.26
N LEU A 55 22.62 -9.47 -6.38
CA LEU A 55 21.90 -10.40 -7.26
C LEU A 55 22.34 -10.24 -8.72
N PRO A 56 22.30 -11.32 -9.54
CA PRO A 56 22.34 -11.20 -10.98
C PRO A 56 21.13 -10.40 -11.49
N ALA A 57 21.34 -9.51 -12.47
CA ALA A 57 20.28 -8.66 -13.00
C ALA A 57 19.11 -9.44 -13.61
N ASP A 58 19.36 -10.64 -14.15
CA ASP A 58 18.35 -11.46 -14.83
C ASP A 58 17.30 -12.04 -13.87
N ASN A 59 17.61 -12.11 -12.57
CA ASN A 59 16.78 -12.78 -11.57
C ASN A 59 16.01 -11.82 -10.64
N LEU A 60 16.15 -10.49 -10.85
CA LEU A 60 15.62 -9.48 -9.93
C LEU A 60 14.11 -9.62 -9.69
N ALA A 61 13.33 -9.86 -10.74
CA ALA A 61 11.87 -9.98 -10.62
C ALA A 61 11.45 -11.22 -9.79
N ALA A 62 12.09 -12.37 -10.03
CA ALA A 62 11.79 -13.60 -9.30
C ALA A 62 12.18 -13.51 -7.83
N VAL A 63 13.39 -13.00 -7.55
CA VAL A 63 13.88 -12.84 -6.17
C VAL A 63 13.09 -11.75 -5.44
N GLY A 64 12.76 -10.64 -6.08
CA GLY A 64 11.92 -9.59 -5.50
C GLY A 64 10.53 -10.11 -5.10
N LYS A 65 9.92 -10.95 -5.94
CA LYS A 65 8.65 -11.63 -5.59
C LYS A 65 8.81 -12.54 -4.37
N LEU A 66 9.86 -13.35 -4.33
CA LEU A 66 10.14 -14.25 -3.21
C LEU A 66 10.34 -13.48 -1.89
N ILE A 67 11.15 -12.41 -1.91
CA ILE A 67 11.37 -11.53 -0.76
C ILE A 67 10.03 -10.94 -0.29
N GLY A 68 9.23 -10.39 -1.21
CA GLY A 68 7.91 -9.84 -0.89
C GLY A 68 6.98 -10.88 -0.27
N GLN A 69 6.98 -12.12 -0.78
CA GLN A 69 6.19 -13.23 -0.22
C GLN A 69 6.63 -13.60 1.19
N VAL A 70 7.94 -13.73 1.44
CA VAL A 70 8.47 -14.07 2.77
C VAL A 70 8.19 -12.95 3.76
N LEU A 71 8.44 -11.69 3.41
CA LEU A 71 8.15 -10.55 4.27
C LEU A 71 6.65 -10.42 4.58
N SER A 72 5.79 -10.67 3.59
CA SER A 72 4.34 -10.70 3.80
C SER A 72 3.93 -11.83 4.74
N GLY A 73 4.45 -13.05 4.51
CA GLY A 73 4.20 -14.20 5.38
C GLY A 73 4.69 -13.97 6.81
N LEU A 74 5.91 -13.47 6.98
CA LEU A 74 6.46 -13.10 8.30
C LEU A 74 5.63 -12.01 8.96
N SER A 75 5.11 -11.03 8.22
CA SER A 75 4.22 -10.01 8.78
C SER A 75 2.92 -10.61 9.31
N THR A 76 2.39 -11.66 8.66
CA THR A 76 1.22 -12.38 9.18
C THR A 76 1.54 -13.19 10.44
N LEU A 77 2.75 -13.75 10.55
CA LEU A 77 3.16 -14.62 11.65
C LEU A 77 3.70 -13.86 12.88
N SER A 78 4.35 -12.71 12.68
CA SER A 78 5.07 -11.94 13.71
C SER A 78 4.18 -11.16 14.67
N GLY A 79 2.86 -11.37 14.64
CA GLY A 79 2.01 -11.06 15.81
C GLY A 79 1.82 -9.58 16.17
N ARG A 80 2.33 -8.61 15.39
CA ARG A 80 1.61 -7.34 15.22
C ARG A 80 0.76 -7.47 13.98
N SER A 81 -0.36 -8.14 14.17
CA SER A 81 -1.51 -7.97 13.29
C SER A 81 -1.66 -6.46 13.08
N ALA A 82 -1.45 -5.96 11.86
CA ALA A 82 -2.44 -5.01 11.36
C ALA A 82 -3.71 -5.82 11.46
N ALA A 83 -4.40 -5.69 12.61
CA ALA A 83 -5.59 -6.46 12.92
C ALA A 83 -6.37 -6.48 11.63
N SER A 84 -6.61 -7.68 11.07
CA SER A 84 -7.55 -7.78 9.97
C SER A 84 -8.74 -6.95 10.43
N PRO A 85 -9.09 -5.88 9.68
CA PRO A 85 -10.02 -4.89 10.19
C PRO A 85 -11.18 -5.63 10.82
N SER A 86 -11.64 -5.26 12.02
CA SER A 86 -12.44 -6.13 12.90
C SER A 86 -13.65 -6.78 12.21
N ASN A 87 -14.11 -6.20 11.11
CA ASN A 87 -15.20 -6.67 10.29
C ASN A 87 -14.82 -7.08 8.85
N ALA A 88 -13.55 -7.31 8.50
CA ALA A 88 -13.08 -7.49 7.11
C ALA A 88 -13.92 -8.49 6.28
N SER A 89 -14.38 -9.58 6.90
CA SER A 89 -15.21 -10.62 6.28
C SER A 89 -16.67 -10.64 6.77
N ALA A 90 -17.09 -9.73 7.64
CA ALA A 90 -18.47 -9.67 8.10
C ALA A 90 -19.40 -9.23 6.93
N PRO A 91 -20.64 -9.72 6.84
CA PRO A 91 -21.61 -9.14 5.93
C PRO A 91 -21.88 -7.68 6.30
N TRP A 92 -22.19 -6.84 5.31
CA TRP A 92 -22.66 -5.48 5.56
C TRP A 92 -24.12 -5.54 5.99
N THR A 93 -24.47 -4.87 7.08
CA THR A 93 -25.87 -4.74 7.51
C THR A 93 -26.51 -3.51 6.87
N LYS A 94 -27.85 -3.43 6.92
CA LYS A 94 -28.57 -2.26 6.40
C LYS A 94 -28.21 -0.99 7.17
N GLU A 95 -28.04 -1.10 8.49
CA GLU A 95 -27.66 0.02 9.36
C GLU A 95 -26.26 0.54 9.02
N GLN A 96 -25.33 -0.36 8.67
CA GLN A 96 -24.00 0.04 8.22
C GLN A 96 -24.03 0.73 6.85
N ASP A 97 -24.94 0.33 5.96
CA ASP A 97 -25.14 1.00 4.67
C ASP A 97 -25.71 2.40 4.86
N ASP A 98 -26.74 2.53 5.70
CA ASP A 98 -27.41 3.79 5.97
C ASP A 98 -26.42 4.78 6.65
N GLU A 99 -25.61 4.31 7.61
CA GLU A 99 -24.53 5.12 8.22
C GLU A 99 -23.42 5.47 7.21
N LEU A 100 -23.03 4.55 6.33
CA LEU A 100 -22.01 4.81 5.31
C LEU A 100 -22.50 5.87 4.31
N LEU A 101 -23.77 5.79 3.90
CA LEU A 101 -24.41 6.75 3.00
C LEU A 101 -24.46 8.15 3.62
N GLU A 102 -24.97 8.27 4.85
CA GLU A 102 -24.99 9.54 5.60
C GLU A 102 -23.56 10.10 5.73
N ARG A 103 -22.63 9.22 6.09
CA ARG A 103 -21.17 9.41 6.15
C ARG A 103 -20.61 10.16 4.96
N TRP A 104 -20.87 9.54 3.81
CA TRP A 104 -20.32 9.94 2.54
C TRP A 104 -20.97 11.22 2.02
N THR A 105 -22.28 11.36 2.22
CA THR A 105 -23.05 12.49 1.69
C THR A 105 -22.83 13.77 2.51
N ALA A 106 -22.80 13.67 3.83
CA ALA A 106 -22.60 14.82 4.72
C ALA A 106 -21.19 15.43 4.63
N ALA A 107 -20.19 14.68 4.15
CA ALA A 107 -18.83 15.17 4.04
C ALA A 107 -18.66 16.27 2.98
N GLY A 108 -19.41 16.20 1.86
CA GLY A 108 -19.24 17.11 0.72
C GLY A 108 -17.77 17.28 0.33
N ASP A 109 -17.36 18.52 0.03
CA ASP A 109 -15.97 18.85 -0.34
C ASP A 109 -14.99 18.95 0.85
N THR A 110 -15.41 18.61 2.07
CA THR A 110 -14.58 18.74 3.28
C THR A 110 -13.33 17.86 3.24
N TYR A 111 -13.41 16.70 2.58
CA TYR A 111 -12.33 15.73 2.50
C TYR A 111 -12.14 15.27 1.06
N SER A 112 -10.90 14.98 0.66
CA SER A 112 -10.66 14.24 -0.57
C SER A 112 -11.21 12.80 -0.45
N ALA A 113 -11.67 12.22 -1.57
CA ALA A 113 -12.21 10.86 -1.59
C ALA A 113 -11.26 9.80 -0.97
N PRO A 114 -9.93 9.81 -1.25
CA PRO A 114 -9.01 8.89 -0.60
C PRO A 114 -8.93 9.08 0.92
N ALA A 115 -8.95 10.32 1.41
CA ALA A 115 -8.89 10.61 2.84
C ALA A 115 -10.15 10.15 3.55
N LEU A 116 -11.33 10.44 2.99
CA LEU A 116 -12.61 10.04 3.59
C LEU A 116 -12.78 8.52 3.62
N ARG A 117 -12.38 7.81 2.54
CA ARG A 117 -12.40 6.33 2.53
C ARG A 117 -11.50 5.72 3.60
N ARG A 118 -10.39 6.38 3.95
CA ARG A 118 -9.51 5.93 5.05
C ARG A 118 -10.18 6.10 6.41
N ILE A 119 -10.79 7.26 6.66
CA ILE A 119 -11.54 7.53 7.90
C ILE A 119 -12.68 6.52 8.08
N LEU A 120 -13.42 6.24 7.00
CA LEU A 120 -14.52 5.27 7.02
C LEU A 120 -14.01 3.83 7.19
N ALA A 121 -12.88 3.48 6.56
CA ALA A 121 -12.26 2.17 6.73
C ALA A 121 -11.91 1.90 8.20
N ASP A 122 -11.30 2.89 8.87
CA ASP A 122 -10.97 2.79 10.29
C ASP A 122 -12.23 2.67 11.15
N ARG A 123 -13.26 3.49 10.87
CA ARG A 123 -14.53 3.50 11.61
C ARG A 123 -15.28 2.17 11.54
N PHE A 124 -15.42 1.61 10.35
CA PHE A 124 -16.18 0.37 10.14
C PHE A 124 -15.34 -0.88 10.43
N GLY A 125 -14.05 -0.73 10.74
CA GLY A 125 -13.12 -1.85 10.80
C GLY A 125 -13.12 -2.61 9.48
N ARG A 126 -12.94 -1.90 8.37
CA ARG A 126 -12.90 -2.44 6.99
C ARG A 126 -11.65 -1.96 6.27
N THR A 127 -11.38 -2.51 5.09
CA THR A 127 -10.34 -1.98 4.19
C THR A 127 -10.89 -0.82 3.35
N THR A 128 -10.03 0.08 2.90
CA THR A 128 -10.41 1.18 1.98
C THR A 128 -11.02 0.67 0.67
N GLY A 129 -10.53 -0.47 0.16
CA GLY A 129 -11.12 -1.16 -0.99
C GLY A 129 -12.53 -1.67 -0.73
N SER A 130 -12.81 -2.19 0.49
CA SER A 130 -14.14 -2.61 0.90
C SER A 130 -15.12 -1.44 0.99
N ILE A 131 -14.68 -0.30 1.55
CA ILE A 131 -15.46 0.94 1.54
C ILE A 131 -15.77 1.37 0.10
N ARG A 132 -14.76 1.44 -0.78
CA ARG A 132 -14.94 1.83 -2.19
C ARG A 132 -15.97 0.94 -2.91
N ALA A 133 -15.85 -0.37 -2.77
CA ALA A 133 -16.77 -1.32 -3.38
C ALA A 133 -18.18 -1.20 -2.79
N ARG A 134 -18.31 -0.87 -1.50
CA ARG A 134 -19.63 -0.71 -0.87
C ARG A 134 -20.33 0.57 -1.31
N LEU A 135 -19.61 1.68 -1.43
CA LEU A 135 -20.14 2.95 -1.94
C LEU A 135 -20.83 2.78 -3.30
N LEU A 136 -20.18 2.07 -4.24
CA LEU A 136 -20.78 1.73 -5.54
C LEU A 136 -22.08 0.93 -5.40
N ARG A 137 -22.13 -0.03 -4.47
CA ARG A 137 -23.32 -0.86 -4.24
C ARG A 137 -24.50 -0.11 -3.64
N ILE A 138 -24.23 0.96 -2.87
CA ILE A 138 -25.27 1.81 -2.28
C ILE A 138 -25.58 3.05 -3.12
N GLY A 139 -25.00 3.16 -4.33
CA GLY A 139 -25.29 4.22 -5.28
C GLY A 139 -24.53 5.54 -5.06
N CYS A 140 -23.42 5.52 -4.32
CA CYS A 140 -22.54 6.68 -4.11
C CYS A 140 -21.34 6.64 -5.06
N ASP A 141 -20.90 7.82 -5.53
CA ASP A 141 -19.66 7.92 -6.29
C ASP A 141 -18.49 7.76 -5.31
N PRO A 142 -17.69 6.67 -5.41
CA PRO A 142 -16.60 6.46 -4.49
C PRO A 142 -15.49 7.51 -4.62
N ASP A 143 -15.40 8.19 -5.75
CA ASP A 143 -14.32 9.13 -6.09
C ASP A 143 -14.76 10.60 -5.94
N ALA A 144 -16.04 10.84 -5.60
CA ALA A 144 -16.60 12.17 -5.29
C ALA A 144 -17.54 12.13 -4.06
N PRO A 145 -17.05 12.48 -2.86
CA PRO A 145 -17.87 12.62 -1.65
C PRO A 145 -19.03 13.59 -1.85
N GLY A 146 -20.19 13.35 -1.24
CA GLY A 146 -21.38 14.17 -1.45
C GLY A 146 -22.17 13.88 -2.73
N HIS A 147 -21.64 13.11 -3.67
CA HIS A 147 -22.27 12.86 -4.96
C HIS A 147 -22.77 11.41 -5.12
N ALA A 148 -23.98 11.28 -5.69
CA ALA A 148 -24.50 9.99 -6.11
C ALA A 148 -23.71 9.47 -7.32
N PHE A 149 -23.51 8.15 -7.39
CA PHE A 149 -22.98 7.51 -8.58
C PHE A 149 -24.08 7.47 -9.63
N VAL A 150 -23.92 8.29 -10.67
CA VAL A 150 -24.75 8.22 -11.86
C VAL A 150 -23.98 7.40 -12.89
N PRO A 151 -24.39 6.16 -13.22
CA PRO A 151 -23.77 5.43 -14.31
C PRO A 151 -23.99 6.23 -15.60
N VAL A 152 -22.92 6.69 -16.23
CA VAL A 152 -23.02 7.34 -17.54
C VAL A 152 -23.38 6.24 -18.55
N PRO A 153 -24.53 6.31 -19.27
CA PRO A 153 -24.84 5.35 -20.30
C PRO A 153 -23.83 5.47 -21.44
N GLY A 154 -23.06 4.41 -21.66
CA GLY A 154 -22.26 4.14 -22.87
C GLY A 154 -21.39 5.30 -23.39
N ALA A 155 -20.11 5.32 -23.02
CA ALA A 155 -19.12 5.91 -23.91
C ALA A 155 -18.93 4.95 -25.12
N PRO A 156 -19.01 5.43 -26.38
CA PRO A 156 -18.76 4.62 -27.57
C PRO A 156 -17.31 4.10 -27.64
#